data_AF-A0A916CCP5-F1
#
_entry.id   AF-A0A916CCP5-F1
#
_cell.length_a   1.000
_cell.length_b   1.000
_cell.length_c   1.000
_cell.angle_alpha   90.00
_cell.angle_beta   90.00
_cell.angle_gamma   90.00
#
_symmetry.space_group_name_H-M   'P 1'
#
loop_
_entity.id
_entity.type
_entity.pdbx_description
1 polymer ?
#
loop_
_entity_poly.entity_id
_entity_poly.type
_entity_poly.pdbx_seq_one_letter_code
_entity_poly.pdbx_strand_id
1 'polypeptide(L)'
;MTEKVERVILIVLDSVGCGDAPDASAYGDAGSNTLGHIGRAVGGLHLPHLEKLGLGNLTDIQGVPPVGTAEGAYGRMTEISAGKDTTTGHWELAGVVLDQPFPTYPHGFPTDWLAQYEARIGRGTLGNYPASGTEIIKELGEEHVRTGKPIVYTSADSVFQVAAH
;
A
#
# COMPACT_ATOMS: atom_id res chain seq x y z
N MET A 1 -12.32 -2.20 -36.89
CA MET A 1 -12.65 -0.86 -36.36
C MET A 1 -12.97 -1.08 -34.89
N THR A 2 -12.15 -0.55 -33.98
CA THR A 2 -12.46 -0.56 -32.55
C THR A 2 -13.65 0.37 -32.34
N GLU A 3 -14.73 -0.14 -31.74
CA GLU A 3 -15.86 0.70 -31.35
C GLU A 3 -15.38 1.79 -30.38
N LYS A 4 -15.91 3.00 -30.55
CA LYS A 4 -15.57 4.12 -29.69
C LYS A 4 -16.13 3.88 -28.29
N VAL A 5 -15.24 3.70 -27.31
CA VAL A 5 -15.62 3.59 -25.90
C VAL A 5 -15.99 4.99 -25.39
N GLU A 6 -17.26 5.18 -25.02
CA GLU A 6 -17.75 6.47 -24.52
C GLU A 6 -17.39 6.73 -23.05
N ARG A 7 -17.20 5.68 -22.26
CA ARG A 7 -16.88 5.75 -20.84
C ARG A 7 -16.02 4.56 -20.42
N VAL A 8 -15.00 4.83 -19.61
CA VAL A 8 -14.21 3.82 -18.92
C VAL A 8 -14.45 3.98 -17.43
N ILE A 9 -14.69 2.87 -16.73
CA ILE A 9 -14.75 2.82 -15.26
C ILE A 9 -13.52 2.04 -14.81
N LEU A 10 -12.57 2.73 -14.19
CA LEU A 10 -11.40 2.13 -13.59
C LEU A 10 -11.67 1.89 -12.11
N ILE A 11 -11.53 0.64 -11.66
CA ILE A 11 -11.67 0.25 -10.26
C ILE A 11 -10.32 -0.28 -9.80
N VAL A 12 -9.74 0.35 -8.79
CA VAL A 12 -8.52 -0.11 -8.13
C VAL A 12 -8.93 -0.80 -6.83
N LEU A 13 -8.63 -2.10 -6.73
CA LEU A 13 -8.72 -2.84 -5.48
C LEU A 13 -7.37 -2.72 -4.78
N ASP A 14 -7.25 -1.71 -3.93
CA ASP A 14 -5.97 -1.36 -3.32
C ASP A 14 -5.34 -2.55 -2.59
N SER A 15 -4.03 -2.75 -2.77
CA SER A 15 -3.20 -3.86 -2.25
C SER A 15 -3.55 -5.29 -2.70
N VAL A 16 -4.51 -5.51 -3.61
CA VAL A 16 -4.93 -6.85 -4.06
C VAL A 16 -3.96 -7.44 -5.10
N GLY A 17 -2.79 -7.88 -4.63
CA GLY A 17 -1.74 -8.52 -5.45
C GLY A 17 -2.07 -9.94 -5.92
N CYS A 18 -1.59 -10.33 -7.10
CA CYS A 18 -1.85 -11.62 -7.76
C CYS A 18 -0.58 -12.45 -8.02
N GLY A 19 0.33 -12.46 -7.05
CA GLY A 19 1.65 -13.09 -7.12
C GLY A 19 2.78 -12.07 -7.04
N ASP A 20 4.01 -12.55 -6.96
CA ASP A 20 5.21 -11.73 -6.86
C ASP A 20 5.62 -11.20 -8.24
N ALA A 21 6.19 -10.00 -8.23
CA ALA A 21 6.81 -9.40 -9.41
C ALA A 21 8.18 -10.05 -9.70
N PRO A 22 8.70 -9.98 -10.94
CA PRO A 22 10.01 -10.54 -11.29
C PRO A 22 11.17 -10.04 -10.43
N ASP A 23 11.05 -8.84 -9.87
CA ASP A 23 12.03 -8.15 -9.03
C ASP A 23 11.68 -8.14 -7.54
N ALA A 24 10.67 -8.91 -7.11
CA ALA A 24 10.19 -8.93 -5.72
C ALA A 24 11.29 -9.23 -4.69
N SER A 25 12.33 -9.98 -5.07
CA SER A 25 13.48 -10.25 -4.20
C SER A 25 14.25 -8.99 -3.82
N ALA A 26 14.33 -7.98 -4.70
CA ALA A 26 14.96 -6.69 -4.41
C ALA A 26 14.21 -5.90 -3.32
N TYR A 27 12.92 -6.18 -3.14
CA TYR A 27 12.05 -5.58 -2.13
C TYR A 27 11.84 -6.47 -0.89
N GLY A 28 12.46 -7.66 -0.85
CA GLY A 28 12.27 -8.63 0.23
C GLY A 28 10.94 -9.39 0.18
N ASP A 29 10.23 -9.34 -0.94
CA ASP A 29 8.86 -9.87 -1.10
C ASP A 29 8.78 -11.13 -1.96
N ALA A 30 9.90 -11.86 -2.12
CA ALA A 30 9.93 -13.09 -2.91
C ALA A 30 8.91 -14.12 -2.38
N GLY A 31 8.08 -14.66 -3.27
CA GLY A 31 7.00 -15.58 -2.94
C GLY A 31 5.74 -14.92 -2.36
N SER A 32 5.64 -13.58 -2.39
CA SER A 32 4.41 -12.88 -2.03
C SER A 32 3.27 -13.23 -3.00
N ASN A 33 2.08 -13.49 -2.47
CA ASN A 33 0.87 -13.69 -3.27
C ASN A 33 -0.37 -13.40 -2.42
N THR A 34 -0.84 -12.15 -2.41
CA THR A 34 -1.95 -11.71 -1.57
C THR A 34 -3.21 -12.54 -1.78
N LEU A 35 -3.73 -12.64 -3.01
CA LEU A 35 -4.93 -13.40 -3.34
C LEU A 35 -4.79 -14.90 -2.98
N GLY A 36 -3.68 -15.51 -3.36
CA GLY A 36 -3.43 -16.93 -3.08
C GLY A 36 -3.31 -17.21 -1.58
N HIS A 37 -2.64 -16.33 -0.83
CA HIS A 37 -2.45 -16.48 0.62
C HIS A 37 -3.75 -16.28 1.38
N ILE A 38 -4.53 -15.26 1.02
CA ILE A 38 -5.87 -15.04 1.61
C ILE A 38 -6.77 -16.23 1.34
N GLY A 39 -6.83 -16.72 0.08
CA GLY A 39 -7.63 -17.87 -0.29
C GLY A 39 -7.34 -19.10 0.58
N ARG A 40 -6.06 -19.41 0.82
CA ARG A 40 -5.68 -20.51 1.71
C ARG A 40 -6.03 -20.24 3.18
N ALA A 41 -5.76 -19.03 3.66
CA ALA A 41 -5.96 -18.67 5.07
C ALA A 41 -7.43 -18.74 5.50
N VAL A 42 -8.37 -18.40 4.61
CA VAL A 42 -9.81 -18.38 4.92
C VAL A 42 -10.54 -19.66 4.49
N GLY A 43 -9.83 -20.67 3.98
CA GLY A 43 -10.44 -21.92 3.51
C GLY A 43 -11.09 -21.84 2.12
N GLY A 44 -10.86 -20.73 1.41
CA GLY A 44 -11.32 -20.48 0.06
C GLY A 44 -12.10 -19.17 -0.06
N LEU A 45 -11.86 -18.44 -1.15
CA LEU A 45 -12.61 -17.23 -1.49
C LEU A 45 -13.84 -17.58 -2.33
N HIS A 46 -14.94 -16.87 -2.13
CA HIS A 46 -16.13 -16.97 -2.96
C HIS A 46 -16.30 -15.70 -3.80
N LEU A 47 -15.75 -15.70 -5.02
CA LEU A 47 -15.73 -14.55 -5.93
C LEU A 47 -16.34 -14.89 -7.30
N PRO A 48 -17.61 -15.33 -7.37
CA PRO A 48 -18.19 -15.92 -8.58
C PRO A 48 -18.22 -14.96 -9.79
N HIS A 49 -18.25 -13.65 -9.56
CA HIS A 49 -18.21 -12.67 -10.65
C HIS A 49 -16.79 -12.43 -11.18
N LEU A 50 -15.79 -12.36 -10.30
CA LEU A 50 -14.40 -12.21 -10.72
C LEU A 50 -13.86 -13.50 -11.34
N GLU A 51 -14.34 -14.66 -10.90
CA GLU A 51 -14.10 -15.96 -11.53
C GLU A 51 -14.49 -15.93 -13.01
N LYS A 52 -15.74 -15.54 -13.30
CA LYS A 52 -16.26 -15.42 -14.68
C LYS A 52 -15.48 -14.44 -15.54
N LEU A 53 -14.95 -13.37 -14.93
CA LEU A 53 -14.10 -12.40 -15.61
C LEU A 53 -12.65 -12.90 -15.84
N GLY A 54 -12.26 -14.04 -15.27
CA GLY A 54 -10.96 -14.69 -15.50
C GLY A 54 -9.93 -14.50 -14.38
N LEU A 55 -10.32 -14.07 -13.17
CA LEU A 55 -9.39 -13.88 -12.05
C LEU A 55 -8.60 -15.16 -11.71
N GLY A 56 -9.28 -16.31 -11.70
CA GLY A 56 -8.66 -17.61 -11.42
C GLY A 56 -7.63 -18.06 -12.47
N ASN A 57 -7.58 -17.40 -13.64
CA ASN A 57 -6.58 -17.65 -14.67
C ASN A 57 -5.25 -16.90 -14.42
N LEU A 58 -5.21 -15.96 -13.47
CA LEU A 58 -4.03 -15.12 -13.20
C LEU A 58 -3.03 -15.76 -12.24
N THR A 59 -3.53 -16.46 -11.22
CA THR A 59 -2.75 -17.11 -10.16
C THR A 59 -3.62 -18.16 -9.46
N ASP A 60 -3.00 -19.04 -8.68
CA ASP A 60 -3.75 -20.04 -7.90
C ASP A 60 -4.47 -19.38 -6.71
N ILE A 61 -5.79 -19.50 -6.67
CA ILE A 61 -6.66 -18.91 -5.65
C ILE A 61 -7.65 -19.98 -5.22
N GLN A 62 -7.51 -20.48 -3.98
CA GLN A 62 -8.43 -21.47 -3.42
C GLN A 62 -9.86 -20.91 -3.44
N GLY A 63 -10.80 -21.65 -4.05
CA GLY A 63 -12.20 -21.25 -4.20
C GLY A 63 -12.53 -20.45 -5.47
N VAL A 64 -11.54 -20.07 -6.28
CA VAL A 64 -11.72 -19.34 -7.54
C VAL A 64 -10.95 -20.06 -8.65
N PRO A 65 -11.50 -21.14 -9.23
CA PRO A 65 -10.80 -21.93 -10.23
C PRO A 65 -10.61 -21.17 -11.56
N PRO A 66 -9.62 -21.54 -12.39
CA PRO A 66 -9.49 -20.99 -13.74
C PRO A 66 -10.68 -21.39 -14.61
N VAL A 67 -11.10 -20.49 -15.49
CA VAL A 67 -12.20 -20.72 -16.44
C VAL A 67 -11.66 -20.93 -17.86
N GLY A 68 -12.30 -21.81 -18.63
CA GLY A 68 -11.90 -22.08 -20.02
C GLY A 68 -12.25 -20.96 -21.01
N THR A 69 -13.30 -20.18 -20.72
CA THR A 69 -13.69 -19.01 -21.52
C THR A 69 -14.14 -17.91 -20.56
N ALA A 70 -13.32 -16.89 -20.40
CA ALA A 70 -13.64 -15.72 -19.57
C ALA A 70 -14.60 -14.78 -20.31
N GLU A 71 -15.50 -14.14 -19.57
CA GLU A 71 -16.41 -13.09 -20.09
C GLU A 71 -15.66 -11.77 -20.39
N GLY A 72 -14.47 -11.60 -19.81
CA GLY A 72 -13.62 -10.42 -19.98
C GLY A 72 -12.20 -10.76 -20.46
N ALA A 73 -11.44 -9.72 -20.81
CA ALA A 73 -10.00 -9.83 -20.97
C ALA A 73 -9.32 -9.82 -19.61
N TYR A 74 -8.29 -10.64 -19.45
CA TYR A 74 -7.54 -10.77 -18.21
C TYR A 74 -6.03 -10.73 -18.49
N GLY A 75 -5.27 -10.24 -17.52
CA GLY A 75 -3.82 -10.16 -17.57
C GLY A 75 -3.26 -9.70 -16.23
N ARG A 76 -1.93 -9.75 -16.10
CA ARG A 76 -1.20 -9.17 -14.98
C ARG A 76 -0.33 -8.03 -15.50
N MET A 77 -0.19 -6.99 -14.71
CA MET A 77 0.72 -5.88 -14.97
C MET A 77 1.89 -5.99 -14.00
N THR A 78 3.08 -5.65 -14.47
CA THR A 78 4.29 -5.55 -13.65
C THR A 78 4.60 -4.06 -13.51
N GLU A 79 4.72 -3.59 -12.28
CA GLU A 79 5.11 -2.21 -11.96
C GLU A 79 6.53 -1.95 -12.48
N ILE A 80 6.74 -0.78 -13.08
CA ILE A 80 8.02 -0.35 -13.66
C ILE A 80 8.74 0.61 -12.73
N SER A 81 7.99 1.45 -12.00
CA SER A 81 8.52 2.41 -11.05
C SER A 81 9.27 1.72 -9.90
N ALA A 82 10.25 2.42 -9.34
CA ALA A 82 11.10 1.87 -8.28
C ALA A 82 10.42 1.82 -6.89
N GLY A 83 9.24 2.43 -6.74
CA GLY A 83 8.45 2.42 -5.50
C GLY A 83 7.32 1.40 -5.57
N LYS A 84 6.91 0.91 -4.39
CA LYS A 84 5.76 0.01 -4.20
C LYS A 84 4.68 0.60 -3.28
N ASP A 85 4.73 1.92 -3.09
CA ASP A 85 3.73 2.65 -2.29
C ASP A 85 2.51 3.03 -3.14
N THR A 86 1.41 3.32 -2.46
CA THR A 86 0.12 3.68 -3.08
C THR A 86 0.24 4.81 -4.10
N THR A 87 1.06 5.83 -3.82
CA THR A 87 1.17 7.00 -4.71
C THR A 87 1.87 6.62 -6.00
N THR A 88 2.98 5.88 -5.90
CA THR A 88 3.75 5.38 -7.05
C THR A 88 2.86 4.58 -8.00
N GLY A 89 2.13 3.57 -7.50
CA GLY A 89 1.29 2.73 -8.35
C GLY A 89 0.13 3.48 -9.03
N HIS A 90 -0.50 4.43 -8.32
CA HIS A 90 -1.56 5.25 -8.91
C HIS A 90 -1.03 6.22 -9.97
N TRP A 91 0.17 6.75 -9.78
CA TRP A 91 0.82 7.62 -10.76
C TRP A 91 1.22 6.85 -12.02
N GLU A 92 1.73 5.63 -11.87
CA GLU A 92 2.07 4.77 -13.01
C GLU A 92 0.83 4.38 -13.83
N LEU A 93 -0.28 4.05 -13.17
CA LEU A 93 -1.57 3.83 -13.83
C LEU A 93 -2.05 5.05 -14.64
N ALA A 94 -1.69 6.26 -14.22
CA ALA A 94 -1.96 7.51 -14.93
C ALA A 94 -0.88 7.89 -15.97
N GLY A 95 0.16 7.07 -16.14
CA GLY A 95 1.21 7.24 -17.13
C GLY A 95 2.48 7.95 -16.63
N VAL A 96 2.69 8.05 -15.32
CA VAL A 96 3.87 8.67 -14.70
C VAL A 96 4.75 7.59 -14.07
N VAL A 97 5.95 7.39 -14.61
CA VAL A 97 6.94 6.43 -14.09
C VAL A 97 7.93 7.15 -13.17
N LEU A 98 8.20 6.58 -12.00
CA LEU A 98 9.15 7.11 -11.03
C LEU A 98 10.42 6.25 -10.96
N ASP A 99 11.56 6.85 -11.30
CA ASP A 99 12.88 6.19 -11.18
C ASP A 99 13.37 6.07 -9.74
N GLN A 100 12.79 6.85 -8.81
CA GLN A 100 13.17 6.90 -7.40
C GLN A 100 11.95 6.69 -6.52
N PRO A 101 11.98 5.77 -5.54
CA PRO A 101 10.87 5.55 -4.63
C PRO A 101 10.71 6.71 -3.66
N PHE A 102 9.50 6.90 -3.14
CA PHE A 102 9.31 7.75 -1.97
C PHE A 102 10.02 7.16 -0.75
N PRO A 103 10.66 8.00 0.09
CA PRO A 103 11.35 7.51 1.28
C PRO A 103 10.36 7.00 2.32
N THR A 104 10.63 5.83 2.90
CA THR A 104 9.96 5.33 4.10
C THR A 104 10.85 5.53 5.32
N TYR A 105 10.25 5.48 6.52
CA TYR A 105 10.92 5.83 7.77
C TYR A 105 10.77 4.74 8.86
N PRO A 106 11.23 3.50 8.61
CA PRO A 106 11.05 2.37 9.53
C PRO A 106 11.72 2.57 10.91
N HIS A 107 12.65 3.52 11.01
CA HIS A 107 13.35 3.88 12.24
C HIS A 107 13.07 5.33 12.67
N GLY A 108 11.96 5.89 12.21
CA GLY A 108 11.62 7.29 12.41
C GLY A 108 12.29 8.24 11.42
N PHE A 109 11.91 9.50 11.50
CA PHE A 109 12.48 10.59 10.72
C PHE A 109 13.90 10.92 11.20
N PRO A 110 14.81 11.32 10.29
CA PRO A 110 16.17 11.74 10.66
C PRO A 110 16.16 12.87 11.71
N THR A 111 17.05 12.78 12.69
CA THR A 111 17.13 13.74 13.80
C THR A 111 17.26 15.19 13.33
N ASP A 112 18.09 15.44 12.31
CA ASP A 112 18.29 16.79 11.76
C ASP A 112 17.03 17.35 11.07
N TRP A 113 16.22 16.46 10.48
CA TRP A 113 14.95 16.85 9.88
C TRP A 113 13.93 17.16 10.97
N LEU A 114 13.84 16.31 12.01
CA LEU A 114 12.92 16.50 13.12
C LEU A 114 13.27 17.76 13.93
N ALA A 115 14.55 18.03 14.17
CA ALA A 115 15.02 19.24 14.83
C ALA A 115 14.63 20.52 14.06
N GLN A 116 14.69 20.50 12.73
CA GLN A 116 14.21 21.61 11.90
C GLN A 116 12.69 21.80 12.02
N TYR A 117 11.93 20.71 12.06
CA TYR A 117 10.49 20.76 12.29
C TYR A 117 10.17 21.36 13.67
N GLU A 118 10.79 20.85 14.73
CA GLU A 118 10.65 21.33 16.12
C GLU A 118 10.98 22.81 16.26
N ALA A 119 12.06 23.27 15.63
CA ALA A 119 12.45 24.68 15.63
C ALA A 119 11.39 25.58 14.98
N ARG A 120 10.74 25.12 13.90
CA ARG A 120 9.68 25.87 13.20
C ARG A 120 8.38 25.93 13.97
N ILE A 121 8.03 24.86 14.70
CA ILE A 121 6.82 24.84 15.54
C ILE A 121 7.05 25.42 16.94
N GLY A 122 8.31 25.71 17.30
CA GLY A 122 8.69 26.26 18.60
C GLY A 122 8.46 25.30 19.77
N ARG A 123 8.40 24.00 19.51
CA ARG A 123 8.08 22.94 20.49
C ARG A 123 8.83 21.67 20.14
N GLY A 124 9.29 20.93 21.16
CA GLY A 124 9.78 19.57 20.97
C GLY A 124 8.64 18.60 20.65
N THR A 125 8.99 17.42 20.16
CA THR A 125 8.06 16.36 19.77
C THR A 125 8.19 15.13 20.68
N LEU A 126 7.21 14.23 20.59
CA LEU A 126 7.22 12.88 21.18
C LEU A 126 7.11 11.85 20.05
N GLY A 127 7.56 10.62 20.31
CA GLY A 127 7.41 9.50 19.38
C GLY A 127 8.62 9.34 18.44
N ASN A 128 8.41 9.64 17.17
CA ASN A 128 9.34 9.43 16.05
C ASN A 128 9.66 7.96 15.75
N TYR A 129 8.62 7.12 15.65
CA TYR A 129 8.72 5.73 15.20
C TYR A 129 7.43 5.30 14.49
N PRO A 130 7.45 4.19 13.72
CA PRO A 130 6.25 3.64 13.10
C PRO A 130 5.26 3.14 14.16
N ALA A 131 4.00 3.54 14.07
CA ALA A 131 2.95 3.08 14.98
C ALA A 131 1.55 3.24 14.37
N SER A 132 0.58 2.48 14.84
CA SER A 132 -0.82 2.78 14.53
C SER A 132 -1.28 4.03 15.29
N GLY A 133 -2.18 4.82 14.69
CA GLY A 133 -2.68 6.05 15.32
C GLY A 133 -3.35 5.81 16.67
N THR A 134 -4.07 4.69 16.81
CA THR A 134 -4.71 4.30 18.07
C THR A 134 -3.69 3.92 19.15
N GLU A 135 -2.64 3.19 18.79
CA GLU A 135 -1.58 2.76 19.71
C GLU A 135 -0.76 3.93 20.21
N ILE A 136 -0.31 4.82 19.30
CA ILE A 136 0.57 5.91 19.72
C ILE A 136 -0.16 6.98 20.53
N ILE A 137 -1.44 7.23 20.26
CA ILE A 137 -2.26 8.11 21.09
C ILE A 137 -2.48 7.48 22.47
N LYS A 138 -2.70 6.16 22.54
CA LYS A 138 -2.82 5.46 23.82
C LYS A 138 -1.52 5.51 24.64
N GLU A 139 -0.37 5.40 23.98
CA GLU A 139 0.94 5.40 24.62
C GLU A 139 1.39 6.80 25.07
N LEU A 140 1.29 7.79 24.17
CA LEU A 140 1.89 9.11 24.36
C LEU A 140 0.88 10.24 24.59
N GLY A 141 -0.42 9.94 24.54
CA GLY A 141 -1.49 10.95 24.64
C GLY A 141 -1.50 11.71 25.96
N GLU A 142 -1.31 11.03 27.09
CA GLU A 142 -1.24 11.69 28.41
C GLU A 142 -0.01 12.62 28.52
N GLU A 143 1.14 12.18 28.02
CA GLU A 143 2.36 12.97 28.00
C GLU A 143 2.24 14.18 27.06
N HIS A 144 1.58 14.00 25.91
CA HIS A 144 1.23 15.07 24.99
C HIS A 144 0.37 16.14 25.69
N VAL A 145 -0.71 15.75 26.36
CA VAL A 145 -1.58 16.69 27.09
C VAL A 145 -0.81 17.41 28.20
N ARG A 146 0.07 16.71 28.91
CA ARG A 146 0.86 17.28 30.02
C ARG A 146 1.92 18.28 29.55
N THR A 147 2.58 18.00 28.42
CA THR A 147 3.74 18.79 27.96
C THR A 147 3.41 19.76 26.82
N GLY A 148 2.30 19.53 26.12
CA GLY A 148 1.93 20.22 24.89
C GLY A 148 2.87 19.93 23.72
N LYS A 149 3.69 18.87 23.78
CA LYS A 149 4.57 18.42 22.68
C LYS A 149 3.77 17.55 21.71
N PRO A 150 3.62 17.90 20.42
CA PRO A 150 2.90 17.04 19.47
C PRO A 150 3.56 15.68 19.32
N ILE A 151 2.75 14.66 19.03
CA ILE A 151 3.22 13.30 18.78
C ILE A 151 3.48 13.17 17.29
N VAL A 152 4.73 12.91 16.90
CA VAL A 152 5.14 12.66 15.52
C VAL A 152 5.32 11.16 15.32
N TYR A 153 4.76 10.63 14.24
CA TYR A 153 4.90 9.22 13.88
C TYR A 153 4.71 8.99 12.38
N THR A 154 4.92 7.75 11.96
CA THR A 154 4.80 7.31 10.58
C THR A 154 4.14 5.93 10.51
N SER A 155 3.98 5.40 9.31
CA SER A 155 3.45 4.06 9.06
C SER A 155 4.41 3.27 8.16
N ALA A 156 3.94 2.19 7.54
CA ALA A 156 4.69 1.51 6.48
C ALA A 156 4.79 2.36 5.20
N ASP A 157 3.84 3.28 5.00
CA ASP A 157 3.82 4.19 3.85
C ASP A 157 4.68 5.45 4.10
N SER A 158 4.99 6.17 3.01
CA SER A 158 5.71 7.46 3.06
C SER A 158 4.80 8.58 3.57
N VAL A 159 4.54 8.59 4.88
CA VAL A 159 3.66 9.56 5.53
C VAL A 159 4.32 10.20 6.76
N PHE A 160 4.05 11.49 6.95
CA PHE A 160 4.39 12.24 8.15
C PHE A 160 3.11 12.57 8.92
N GLN A 161 2.91 11.93 10.08
CA GLN A 161 1.70 12.07 10.86
C GLN A 161 1.96 12.83 12.15
N VAL A 162 1.03 13.73 12.50
CA VAL A 162 1.10 14.55 13.70
C VAL A 162 -0.22 14.41 14.45
N ALA A 163 -0.16 13.98 15.71
CA ALA A 163 -1.32 13.97 16.62
C ALA A 163 -1.16 15.05 17.71
N ALA A 164 -2.24 15.82 17.91
CA ALA A 164 -2.35 16.83 18.95
C ALA A 164 -3.82 17.01 19.38
N HIS A 165 -4.05 17.35 20.65
CA HIS A 165 -5.37 17.65 21.24
C HIS A 165 -5.72 19.14 21.12
#